data_AF-A0A9X9QDV9-F1
#
_entry.id   AF-A0A9X9QDV9-F1
#
_cell.length_a   1.000
_cell.length_b   1.000
_cell.length_c   1.000
_cell.angle_alpha   90.00
_cell.angle_beta   90.00
_cell.angle_gamma   90.00
#
_symmetry.space_group_name_H-M   'P 1'
#
loop_
_entity.id
_entity.type
_entity.pdbx_description
1 polymer ?
#
loop_
_entity_poly.entity_id
_entity_poly.type
_entity_poly.pdbx_seq_one_letter_code
_entity_poly.pdbx_strand_id
1 'polypeptide(L)'
;MSSVQRYHAKKRLLCSKDLSKLIYNESLSPSEVSRRWRGEFEEEKESNSDLPEQDDEDVFFSKAELKSLDTNEDRAIPIISYEELEAKWSDATNLDALRRRFTATDLLQHEQSNGESDDEGDGEFHDLEADGEGKHDNLDVEREKNARRKEELKLRFEAEDEEGLNNDNAISRRNGVEDEEFGEDDWYDAQKAQIQKQLSINKAEFEILDDSQRVNIEGFRAGQYAKIIIGGVASELVTMFDPKTPLIVGGLSATEDRFGFLQVRIKRHRWHKKILKTNDPLIFSLGWRRFQTLPVYSISDSRVRNRMLKYTPEHMHCFGTFYGPLIAPNTGFCCFQSFSSKSPGFRISASGTVLHVDEVSEIVKKLKLTGTPYKIFKNTAFIKDMFTSSVEIAKFEGAAIKTVSGVRGQIKKALSKPEGHFRATFEDKILMSDIVFLRTWYPVKPHRYFNPVTNLIGWNGMRLTGQIRKDEGLPTPQLRDSQYKPIERVKRVFNPLRVPKTLAAELPYKSQIVQMQKQRRETYMQKRAVVLGGEEKSARDLMQKLMTLRQEKNSKRQAAKEAHRAVYRKKLAENAEKREEREKREKQEYWSKEGKKRKPESGPDGGAKRRR
;
A
#
# COMPACT_ATOMS: atom_id res chain seq x y z
N MET A 1 63.75 20.51 40.03
CA MET A 1 62.66 20.03 39.14
C MET A 1 61.48 20.96 39.31
N SER A 2 61.15 21.73 38.27
CA SER A 2 60.18 22.83 38.32
C SER A 2 58.74 22.31 38.46
N SER A 3 57.88 23.15 39.03
CA SER A 3 56.44 22.97 39.23
C SER A 3 55.65 22.57 37.97
N VAL A 4 56.26 22.67 36.78
CA VAL A 4 55.68 22.31 35.48
C VAL A 4 55.52 20.79 35.34
N GLN A 5 56.46 19.97 35.83
CA GLN A 5 56.38 18.50 35.69
C GLN A 5 55.28 17.86 36.56
N ARG A 6 54.89 18.49 37.68
CA ARG A 6 53.79 17.99 38.52
C ARG A 6 52.40 18.21 37.91
N TYR A 7 52.26 19.14 36.96
CA TYR A 7 51.00 19.35 36.23
C TYR A 7 50.73 18.28 35.16
N HIS A 8 51.78 17.66 34.62
CA HIS A 8 51.67 16.64 33.57
C HIS A 8 51.36 15.22 34.10
N ALA A 9 51.50 14.97 35.41
CA ALA A 9 51.27 13.66 36.02
C ALA A 9 49.83 13.44 36.56
N LYS A 10 48.95 14.45 36.50
CA LYS A 10 47.52 14.24 36.73
C LYS A 10 46.91 13.69 35.44
N LYS A 11 46.54 12.40 35.43
CA LYS A 11 45.64 11.83 34.42
C LYS A 11 44.52 12.85 34.17
N ARG A 12 44.50 13.48 32.99
CA ARG A 12 43.41 14.39 32.63
C ARG A 12 42.13 13.60 32.78
N LEU A 13 41.20 14.10 33.59
CA LEU A 13 39.89 13.46 33.76
C LEU A 13 39.25 13.36 32.38
N LEU A 14 38.77 12.16 32.04
CA LEU A 14 38.11 11.86 30.78
C LEU A 14 36.96 12.85 30.54
N CYS A 15 37.20 13.88 29.73
CA CYS A 15 36.22 14.92 29.46
C CYS A 15 35.39 14.52 28.23
N SER A 16 34.06 14.53 28.37
CA SER A 16 33.13 14.25 27.27
C SER A 16 33.22 15.27 26.14
N LYS A 17 33.53 16.54 26.47
CA LYS A 17 33.70 17.62 25.48
C LYS A 17 34.89 17.37 24.56
N ASP A 18 36.00 16.87 25.10
CA ASP A 18 37.20 16.58 24.30
C ASP A 18 36.99 15.38 23.38
N LEU A 19 36.24 14.35 23.84
CA LEU A 19 35.93 13.18 23.01
C LEU A 19 35.15 13.55 21.74
N SER A 20 34.12 14.38 21.88
CA SER A 20 33.29 14.79 20.73
C SER A 20 34.09 15.49 19.62
N LYS A 21 35.14 16.25 19.99
CA LYS A 21 36.01 16.94 19.03
C LYS A 21 36.97 15.97 18.34
N LEU A 22 37.46 14.98 19.07
CA LEU A 22 38.38 13.98 18.53
C LEU A 22 37.67 13.00 17.58
N ILE A 23 36.41 12.64 17.85
CA ILE A 23 35.64 11.70 17.00
C ILE A 23 35.46 12.21 15.57
N TYR A 24 35.18 13.50 15.38
CA TYR A 24 34.94 14.09 14.04
C TYR A 24 36.20 14.67 13.40
N ASN A 25 37.39 14.38 13.95
CA ASN A 25 38.64 14.82 13.35
C ASN A 25 39.14 13.77 12.36
N GLU A 26 38.98 14.06 11.06
CA GLU A 26 39.42 13.19 9.96
C GLU A 26 40.95 13.00 9.90
N SER A 27 41.73 13.79 10.64
CA SER A 27 43.18 13.67 10.70
C SER A 27 43.69 12.58 11.66
N LEU A 28 42.81 11.95 12.46
CA LEU A 28 43.18 10.97 13.48
C LEU A 28 42.46 9.64 13.21
N SER A 29 43.15 8.52 13.41
CA SER A 29 42.51 7.21 13.38
C SER A 29 41.65 6.97 14.65
N PRO A 30 40.59 6.15 14.59
CA PRO A 30 39.77 5.84 15.77
C PRO A 30 40.57 5.25 16.96
N SER A 31 41.64 4.50 16.68
CA SER A 31 42.55 3.96 17.70
C SER A 31 43.39 5.04 18.36
N GLU A 32 43.94 5.99 17.58
CA GLU A 32 44.62 7.19 18.11
C GLU A 32 43.68 8.07 18.92
N VAL A 33 42.42 8.24 18.49
CA VAL A 33 41.39 8.97 19.25
C VAL A 33 41.17 8.32 20.62
N SER A 34 41.06 6.99 20.67
CA SER A 34 40.90 6.25 21.93
C SER A 34 42.10 6.42 22.86
N ARG A 35 43.32 6.25 22.34
CA ARG A 35 44.57 6.42 23.11
C ARG A 35 44.73 7.84 23.64
N ARG A 36 44.51 8.83 22.77
CA ARG A 36 44.61 10.26 23.10
C ARG A 36 43.56 10.70 24.11
N TRP A 37 42.35 10.14 24.06
CA TRP A 37 41.31 10.38 25.05
C TRP A 37 41.63 9.73 26.40
N ARG A 38 42.15 8.50 26.41
CA ARG A 38 42.60 7.79 27.63
C ARG A 38 43.85 8.41 28.28
N GLY A 39 44.55 9.29 27.56
CA GLY A 39 45.79 9.92 28.02
C GLY A 39 47.04 9.05 27.82
N GLU A 40 46.93 8.01 26.99
CA GLU A 40 48.01 7.09 26.59
C GLU A 40 48.71 7.64 25.34
N PHE A 41 49.23 8.87 25.43
CA PHE A 41 49.96 9.50 24.33
C PHE A 41 51.46 9.28 24.56
N GLU A 42 52.03 8.25 23.96
CA GLU A 42 53.47 8.22 23.71
C GLU A 42 53.72 9.10 22.48
N GLU A 43 54.57 10.13 22.61
CA GLU A 43 55.15 10.76 21.43
C GLU A 43 55.96 9.66 20.73
N GLU A 44 55.41 9.10 19.65
CA GLU A 44 56.25 8.48 18.63
C GLU A 44 57.18 9.58 18.16
N LYS A 45 58.40 9.61 18.72
CA LYS A 45 59.51 10.36 18.13
C LYS A 45 59.53 9.93 16.68
N GLU A 46 59.31 10.88 15.78
CA GLU A 46 59.72 10.75 14.39
C GLU A 46 61.12 10.15 14.44
N SER A 47 61.25 8.89 14.03
CA SER A 47 62.54 8.33 13.71
C SER A 47 63.03 9.15 12.52
N ASN A 48 63.81 10.18 12.83
CA ASN A 48 64.75 10.75 11.90
C ASN A 48 65.49 9.56 11.28
N SER A 49 65.17 9.28 10.03
CA SER A 49 65.95 8.40 9.20
C SER A 49 67.29 9.09 8.97
N ASP A 50 68.24 8.86 9.87
CA ASP A 50 69.65 8.96 9.52
C ASP A 50 69.89 7.89 8.44
N LEU A 51 69.96 8.36 7.19
CA LEU A 51 70.49 7.61 6.06
C LEU A 51 71.96 7.26 6.35
N PRO A 52 72.36 5.97 6.39
CA PRO A 52 73.70 5.62 6.00
C PRO A 52 73.74 5.48 4.48
N GLU A 53 74.57 6.29 3.82
CA GLU A 53 75.05 5.98 2.48
C GLU A 53 75.80 4.65 2.53
N GLN A 54 75.22 3.59 1.95
CA GLN A 54 75.99 2.45 1.50
C GLN A 54 75.28 1.72 0.35
N ASP A 55 75.95 1.82 -0.80
CA ASP A 55 75.99 1.03 -2.04
C ASP A 55 74.85 0.06 -2.41
N ASP A 56 74.51 0.16 -3.69
CA ASP A 56 73.46 -0.51 -4.45
C ASP A 56 73.56 -2.05 -4.51
N GLU A 57 72.40 -2.65 -4.80
CA GLU A 57 72.16 -4.03 -5.27
C GLU A 57 72.05 -5.15 -4.20
N ASP A 58 70.88 -5.25 -3.51
CA ASP A 58 70.17 -6.53 -3.23
C ASP A 58 69.08 -6.44 -2.11
N VAL A 59 68.07 -5.57 -2.24
CA VAL A 59 66.88 -5.58 -1.33
C VAL A 59 65.56 -5.39 -2.09
N PHE A 60 65.30 -6.23 -3.08
CA PHE A 60 64.02 -6.25 -3.83
C PHE A 60 62.99 -7.25 -3.27
N PHE A 61 63.29 -7.97 -2.18
CA PHE A 61 62.34 -8.90 -1.54
C PHE A 61 62.41 -8.85 -0.01
N SER A 62 61.92 -7.76 0.59
CA SER A 62 61.38 -7.80 1.96
C SER A 62 59.90 -7.42 1.91
N LYS A 63 59.06 -8.46 2.01
CA LYS A 63 57.62 -8.35 2.18
C LYS A 63 57.37 -7.56 3.46
N ALA A 64 56.98 -6.30 3.33
CA ALA A 64 56.48 -5.52 4.46
C ALA A 64 55.36 -6.34 5.12
N GLU A 65 55.57 -6.72 6.39
CA GLU A 65 54.50 -7.23 7.22
C GLU A 65 53.46 -6.10 7.30
N LEU A 66 52.36 -6.25 6.56
CA LEU A 66 51.16 -5.46 6.78
C LEU A 66 50.83 -5.56 8.27
N LYS A 67 51.01 -4.46 8.99
CA LYS A 67 50.59 -4.28 10.38
C LYS A 67 49.18 -4.85 10.50
N SER A 68 49.03 -5.94 11.25
CA SER A 68 47.76 -6.59 11.59
C SER A 68 46.86 -5.74 12.52
N LEU A 69 47.19 -4.45 12.68
CA LEU A 69 46.45 -3.48 13.48
C LEU A 69 45.18 -2.99 12.76
N ASP A 70 45.23 -2.78 11.44
CA ASP A 70 44.09 -2.24 10.69
C ASP A 70 42.88 -3.20 10.64
N THR A 71 43.12 -4.51 10.73
CA THR A 71 42.04 -5.51 10.70
C THR A 71 41.22 -5.60 11.99
N ASN A 72 41.69 -5.01 13.09
CA ASN A 72 41.01 -5.06 14.39
C ASN A 72 40.05 -3.88 14.61
N GLU A 73 40.16 -2.81 13.80
CA GLU A 73 39.41 -1.57 14.02
C GLU A 73 37.94 -1.64 13.57
N ASP A 74 37.61 -2.50 12.59
CA ASP A 74 36.28 -2.61 11.99
C ASP A 74 35.40 -3.76 12.53
N ARG A 75 35.76 -4.35 13.69
CA ARG A 75 35.02 -5.50 14.25
C ARG A 75 33.95 -5.05 15.25
N ALA A 76 32.71 -5.48 15.04
CA ALA A 76 31.59 -5.24 15.96
C ALA A 76 31.72 -5.98 17.32
N ILE A 77 32.57 -7.00 17.40
CA ILE A 77 32.84 -7.77 18.63
C ILE A 77 34.30 -7.52 19.03
N PRO A 78 34.55 -6.92 20.21
CA PRO A 78 35.91 -6.73 20.71
C PRO A 78 36.54 -8.09 21.04
N ILE A 79 37.81 -8.27 20.69
CA ILE A 79 38.61 -9.40 21.18
C ILE A 79 39.01 -9.07 22.60
N ILE A 80 38.47 -9.80 23.57
CA ILE A 80 38.77 -9.59 24.98
C ILE A 80 39.66 -10.73 25.47
N SER A 81 40.71 -10.38 26.21
CA SER A 81 41.61 -11.28 26.94
C SER A 81 40.88 -11.88 28.15
N TYR A 82 40.52 -13.16 28.08
CA TYR A 82 39.83 -13.85 29.18
C TYR A 82 40.68 -13.94 30.46
N GLU A 83 42.01 -14.11 30.32
CA GLU A 83 42.94 -14.18 31.44
C GLU A 83 43.02 -12.87 32.25
N GLU A 84 42.98 -11.72 31.58
CA GLU A 84 43.01 -10.39 32.23
C GLU A 84 41.67 -10.05 32.89
N LEU A 85 40.56 -10.50 32.30
CA LEU A 85 39.24 -10.40 32.92
C LEU A 85 39.15 -11.28 34.17
N GLU A 86 39.63 -12.52 34.11
CA GLU A 86 39.64 -13.43 35.25
C GLU A 86 40.42 -12.84 36.42
N ALA A 87 41.63 -12.31 36.17
CA ALA A 87 42.44 -11.65 37.18
C ALA A 87 41.77 -10.38 37.76
N LYS A 88 41.08 -9.58 36.94
CA LYS A 88 40.40 -8.36 37.41
C LYS A 88 39.16 -8.65 38.26
N TRP A 89 38.44 -9.72 37.94
CA TRP A 89 37.19 -10.09 38.60
C TRP A 89 37.36 -11.18 39.67
N SER A 90 38.56 -11.74 39.85
CA SER A 90 38.89 -12.55 41.04
C SER A 90 39.06 -11.71 42.30
N ASP A 91 39.33 -10.41 42.16
CA ASP A 91 39.46 -9.47 43.29
C ASP A 91 38.10 -9.20 43.96
N ALA A 92 37.97 -9.60 45.22
CA ALA A 92 36.74 -9.45 46.01
C ALA A 92 36.26 -7.98 46.11
N THR A 93 37.18 -7.02 46.10
CA THR A 93 36.86 -5.58 46.16
C THR A 93 36.19 -5.07 44.88
N ASN A 94 36.63 -5.56 43.71
CA ASN A 94 36.00 -5.23 42.42
C ASN A 94 34.65 -5.93 42.28
N LEU A 95 34.54 -7.17 42.77
CA LEU A 95 33.26 -7.87 42.85
C LEU A 95 32.28 -7.13 43.78
N ASP A 96 32.74 -6.60 44.92
CA ASP A 96 31.91 -5.82 45.83
C ASP A 96 31.48 -4.45 45.24
N ALA A 97 32.33 -3.82 44.42
CA ALA A 97 31.96 -2.62 43.67
C ALA A 97 30.95 -2.90 42.55
N LEU A 98 31.09 -4.04 41.85
CA LEU A 98 30.15 -4.49 40.83
C LEU A 98 28.82 -4.93 41.45
N ARG A 99 28.89 -5.61 42.61
CA ARG A 99 27.76 -6.01 43.45
C ARG A 99 26.80 -4.85 43.68
N ARG A 100 27.28 -3.64 44.01
CA ARG A 100 26.44 -2.42 44.18
C ARG A 100 25.54 -2.05 42.98
N ARG A 101 25.79 -2.62 41.79
CA ARG A 101 24.95 -2.44 40.59
C ARG A 101 23.88 -3.51 40.43
N PHE A 102 23.94 -4.57 41.23
CA PHE A 102 22.90 -5.58 41.35
C PHE A 102 21.95 -5.17 42.47
N THR A 103 20.66 -5.47 42.30
CA THR A 103 19.60 -5.18 43.27
C THR A 103 19.77 -5.90 44.61
N ALA A 104 20.71 -6.84 44.71
CA ALA A 104 20.89 -7.74 45.85
C ALA A 104 21.88 -7.26 46.93
N THR A 105 22.43 -6.03 46.86
CA THR A 105 23.60 -5.67 47.70
C THR A 105 23.38 -4.70 48.83
N ASP A 106 22.18 -4.16 49.01
CA ASP A 106 21.79 -3.68 50.34
C ASP A 106 21.37 -4.85 51.26
N LEU A 107 21.04 -6.02 50.68
CA LEU A 107 20.57 -7.22 51.41
C LEU A 107 21.69 -7.98 52.16
N LEU A 108 22.92 -8.03 51.64
CA LEU A 108 23.97 -8.93 52.15
C LEU A 108 24.96 -8.28 53.13
N GLN A 109 24.92 -6.96 53.33
CA GLN A 109 25.90 -6.28 54.18
C GLN A 109 25.66 -6.50 55.69
N HIS A 110 24.58 -7.17 56.07
CA HIS A 110 24.22 -7.42 57.48
C HIS A 110 24.22 -8.89 57.92
N GLU A 111 24.56 -9.85 57.06
CA GLU A 111 24.60 -11.29 57.42
C GLU A 111 25.93 -11.79 58.01
N GLN A 112 26.93 -10.92 58.26
CA GLN A 112 28.14 -11.33 59.00
C GLN A 112 27.98 -11.11 60.51
N SER A 113 27.01 -11.80 61.14
CA SER A 113 26.92 -11.94 62.61
C SER A 113 25.95 -13.06 63.07
N ASN A 114 25.93 -14.23 62.44
CA ASN A 114 25.81 -15.56 63.07
C ASN A 114 25.61 -16.63 62.00
N GLY A 115 26.25 -17.79 62.18
CA GLY A 115 26.34 -18.85 61.18
C GLY A 115 25.08 -19.69 60.94
N GLU A 116 25.07 -20.27 59.73
CA GLU A 116 24.42 -21.49 59.24
C GLU A 116 22.95 -21.77 59.62
N SER A 117 22.06 -21.74 58.62
CA SER A 117 21.51 -22.97 58.01
C SER A 117 20.66 -22.62 56.78
N ASP A 118 20.82 -23.45 55.74
CA ASP A 118 19.93 -23.63 54.61
C ASP A 118 18.56 -24.12 55.11
N ASP A 119 17.43 -23.55 54.63
CA ASP A 119 16.16 -24.27 54.51
C ASP A 119 15.15 -23.55 53.59
N GLU A 120 14.75 -24.26 52.54
CA GLU A 120 13.60 -23.95 51.69
C GLU A 120 12.32 -24.15 52.51
N GLY A 121 11.51 -23.09 52.72
CA GLY A 121 10.33 -23.19 53.58
C GLY A 121 9.24 -22.20 53.25
N ASP A 122 8.30 -22.68 52.45
CA ASP A 122 6.89 -22.27 52.32
C ASP A 122 6.26 -21.74 53.62
N GLY A 123 5.29 -20.84 53.47
CA GLY A 123 4.68 -20.05 54.52
C GLY A 123 3.92 -20.87 55.56
N GLU A 124 4.15 -20.52 56.82
CA GLU A 124 3.26 -20.90 57.92
C GLU A 124 2.91 -19.65 58.72
N PHE A 125 1.65 -19.24 58.58
CA PHE A 125 1.03 -18.15 59.34
C PHE A 125 0.75 -18.67 60.75
N HIS A 126 1.63 -18.38 61.70
CA HIS A 126 1.40 -18.75 63.10
C HIS A 126 0.57 -17.68 63.82
N ASP A 127 -0.59 -18.13 64.28
CA ASP A 127 -1.62 -17.44 65.04
C ASP A 127 -1.08 -16.74 66.30
N LEU A 128 -1.61 -15.55 66.58
CA LEU A 128 -1.10 -14.56 67.52
C LEU A 128 -2.04 -14.49 68.73
N GLU A 129 -1.95 -15.49 69.62
CA GLU A 129 -2.55 -15.46 70.97
C GLU A 129 -1.91 -16.53 71.87
N ALA A 130 -0.89 -16.16 72.64
CA ALA A 130 -0.54 -16.78 73.93
C ALA A 130 0.51 -15.93 74.68
N ASP A 131 0.08 -15.35 75.80
CA ASP A 131 0.85 -14.49 76.70
C ASP A 131 2.07 -15.16 77.34
N GLY A 132 3.13 -14.36 77.52
CA GLY A 132 4.29 -14.68 78.37
C GLY A 132 5.27 -13.52 78.47
N GLU A 133 5.14 -12.70 79.52
CA GLU A 133 5.96 -11.52 79.82
C GLU A 133 7.46 -11.83 79.99
N GLY A 134 8.33 -11.03 79.36
CA GLY A 134 9.77 -11.08 79.65
C GLY A 134 10.68 -10.17 78.83
N LYS A 135 11.10 -9.05 79.45
CA LYS A 135 12.25 -8.18 79.11
C LYS A 135 12.07 -7.17 77.95
N HIS A 136 11.60 -6.00 78.36
CA HIS A 136 11.86 -4.73 77.70
C HIS A 136 13.37 -4.43 77.71
N ASP A 137 14.05 -4.71 76.60
CA ASP A 137 15.18 -3.92 76.12
C ASP A 137 15.15 -3.93 74.59
N ASN A 138 14.83 -2.76 74.03
CA ASN A 138 14.91 -2.35 72.62
C ASN A 138 13.81 -2.80 71.63
N LEU A 139 12.53 -2.59 71.97
CA LEU A 139 11.41 -2.53 71.01
C LEU A 139 11.63 -1.51 69.86
N ASP A 140 12.41 -0.46 70.11
CA ASP A 140 12.74 0.55 69.12
C ASP A 140 13.71 0.02 68.05
N VAL A 141 14.64 -0.86 68.42
CA VAL A 141 15.58 -1.48 67.48
C VAL A 141 14.88 -2.53 66.60
N GLU A 142 13.88 -3.26 67.12
CA GLU A 142 13.06 -4.16 66.29
C GLU A 142 12.10 -3.39 65.36
N ARG A 143 11.52 -2.27 65.80
CA ARG A 143 10.72 -1.41 64.92
C ARG A 143 11.56 -0.79 63.80
N GLU A 144 12.77 -0.34 64.09
CA GLU A 144 13.68 0.20 63.07
C GLU A 144 14.12 -0.89 62.07
N LYS A 145 14.41 -2.11 62.53
CA LYS A 145 14.72 -3.25 61.65
C LYS A 145 13.52 -3.61 60.76
N ASN A 146 12.31 -3.67 61.31
CA ASN A 146 11.10 -3.96 60.54
C ASN A 146 10.71 -2.82 59.58
N ALA A 147 10.94 -1.55 59.96
CA ALA A 147 10.73 -0.41 59.09
C ALA A 147 11.70 -0.41 57.90
N ARG A 148 12.99 -0.68 58.16
CA ARG A 148 14.01 -0.84 57.10
C ARG A 148 13.71 -2.01 56.18
N ARG A 149 13.31 -3.17 56.72
CA ARG A 149 12.91 -4.34 55.92
C ARG A 149 11.69 -4.06 55.04
N LYS A 150 10.78 -3.21 55.51
CA LYS A 150 9.58 -2.76 54.75
C LYS A 150 9.94 -1.73 53.68
N GLU A 151 10.86 -0.82 53.95
CA GLU A 151 11.40 0.12 52.96
C GLU A 151 12.22 -0.61 51.88
N GLU A 152 12.98 -1.63 52.26
CA GLU A 152 13.74 -2.50 51.37
C GLU A 152 12.83 -3.36 50.48
N LEU A 153 11.78 -3.96 51.05
CA LEU A 153 10.74 -4.65 50.26
C LEU A 153 10.05 -3.71 49.29
N LYS A 154 9.82 -2.45 49.67
CA LYS A 154 9.22 -1.43 48.80
C LYS A 154 10.17 -1.05 47.66
N LEU A 155 11.46 -0.85 47.94
CA LEU A 155 12.49 -0.56 46.93
C LEU A 155 12.71 -1.75 45.98
N ARG A 156 12.69 -2.98 46.49
CA ARG A 156 12.74 -4.20 45.67
C ARG A 156 11.54 -4.30 44.75
N PHE A 157 10.34 -4.00 45.25
CA PHE A 157 9.12 -4.01 44.47
C PHE A 157 9.09 -2.89 43.39
N GLU A 158 9.62 -1.71 43.72
CA GLU A 158 9.76 -0.59 42.77
C GLU A 158 10.84 -0.86 41.69
N ALA A 159 11.88 -1.64 41.99
CA ALA A 159 12.91 -2.04 41.04
C ALA A 159 12.54 -3.26 40.18
N GLU A 160 11.82 -4.24 40.74
CA GLU A 160 11.28 -5.40 39.99
C GLU A 160 10.14 -4.99 39.05
N ASP A 161 9.47 -3.86 39.32
CA ASP A 161 8.34 -3.34 38.53
C ASP A 161 8.52 -1.84 38.20
N GLU A 162 9.73 -1.45 37.76
CA GLU A 162 10.09 -0.04 37.42
C GLU A 162 9.20 0.55 36.31
N GLU A 163 8.68 -0.32 35.44
CA GLU A 163 7.69 0.04 34.41
C GLU A 163 6.25 -0.36 34.77
N GLY A 164 5.99 -1.10 35.85
CA GLY A 164 4.64 -1.50 36.26
C GLY A 164 3.94 -2.44 35.27
N LEU A 165 4.60 -3.52 34.86
CA LEU A 165 4.08 -4.49 33.89
C LEU A 165 3.46 -5.74 34.52
N ASN A 166 3.79 -6.06 35.78
CA ASN A 166 3.37 -7.33 36.42
C ASN A 166 2.43 -7.16 37.63
N ASN A 167 2.13 -5.94 38.07
CA ASN A 167 1.21 -5.69 39.17
C ASN A 167 -0.13 -5.14 38.65
N ASP A 168 -1.21 -5.92 38.73
CA ASP A 168 -2.56 -5.51 38.28
C ASP A 168 -3.04 -4.20 38.93
N ASN A 169 -2.59 -3.90 40.15
CA ASN A 169 -2.88 -2.65 40.86
C ASN A 169 -1.98 -1.47 40.46
N ALA A 170 -0.82 -1.72 39.84
CA ALA A 170 0.04 -0.69 39.25
C ALA A 170 -0.30 -0.46 37.78
N ILE A 171 -0.75 -1.50 37.05
CA ILE A 171 -1.41 -1.36 35.76
C ILE A 171 -2.69 -0.52 35.93
N SER A 172 -3.48 -0.75 36.98
CA SER A 172 -4.66 0.08 37.30
C SER A 172 -4.32 1.48 37.80
N ARG A 173 -3.06 1.79 38.17
CA ARG A 173 -2.63 3.14 38.56
C ARG A 173 -1.89 3.89 37.43
N ARG A 174 -1.19 3.18 36.56
CA ARG A 174 -0.67 3.67 35.28
C ARG A 174 -1.82 3.88 34.29
N ASN A 175 -2.84 3.04 34.36
CA ASN A 175 -4.17 3.20 33.76
C ASN A 175 -5.18 3.73 34.80
N GLY A 176 -4.78 4.68 35.66
CA GLY A 176 -5.62 5.20 36.75
C GLY A 176 -6.84 5.99 36.31
N VAL A 177 -7.81 5.33 35.68
CA VAL A 177 -9.26 5.53 35.78
C VAL A 177 -9.88 4.15 35.50
N GLU A 178 -10.98 3.82 36.17
CA GLU A 178 -11.86 2.68 35.88
C GLU A 178 -12.13 2.54 34.37
N ASP A 179 -12.71 1.41 33.94
CA ASP A 179 -13.35 1.25 32.62
C ASP A 179 -14.50 2.26 32.37
N GLU A 180 -14.33 3.55 32.68
CA GLU A 180 -15.00 4.64 32.00
C GLU A 180 -14.25 4.84 30.69
N GLU A 181 -14.95 4.61 29.59
CA GLU A 181 -14.56 4.96 28.23
C GLU A 181 -13.67 6.21 28.24
N PHE A 182 -12.36 6.06 28.01
CA PHE A 182 -11.47 7.20 27.78
C PHE A 182 -12.18 8.10 26.78
N GLY A 183 -12.62 9.29 27.21
CA GLY A 183 -13.15 10.27 26.28
C GLY A 183 -12.07 10.51 25.23
N GLU A 184 -12.44 10.62 23.95
CA GLU A 184 -11.48 10.86 22.86
C GLU A 184 -10.53 12.04 23.15
N ASP A 185 -10.94 12.95 24.03
CA ASP A 185 -10.20 14.11 24.52
C ASP A 185 -8.99 13.76 25.41
N ASP A 186 -9.08 12.79 26.32
CA ASP A 186 -7.98 12.45 27.24
C ASP A 186 -6.82 11.71 26.54
N TRP A 187 -7.13 10.88 25.53
CA TRP A 187 -6.11 10.21 24.73
C TRP A 187 -5.34 11.19 23.84
N TYR A 188 -6.05 12.16 23.26
CA TYR A 188 -5.44 13.23 22.47
C TYR A 188 -4.49 14.07 23.32
N ASP A 189 -4.91 14.44 24.53
CA ASP A 189 -4.10 15.23 25.46
C ASP A 189 -2.88 14.44 25.97
N ALA A 190 -3.02 13.13 26.21
CA ALA A 190 -1.89 12.26 26.55
C ALA A 190 -0.83 12.19 25.42
N GLN A 191 -1.27 12.02 24.16
CA GLN A 191 -0.35 12.03 23.00
C GLN A 191 0.36 13.37 22.83
N LYS A 192 -0.38 14.47 23.00
CA LYS A 192 0.17 15.82 22.96
C LYS A 192 1.19 16.05 24.08
N ALA A 193 0.90 15.59 25.29
CA ALA A 193 1.82 15.66 26.42
C ALA A 193 3.11 14.85 26.16
N GLN A 194 3.00 13.67 25.54
CA GLN A 194 4.16 12.86 25.16
C GLN A 194 5.04 13.57 24.10
N ILE A 195 4.43 14.15 23.06
CA ILE A 195 5.16 14.95 22.04
C ILE A 195 5.83 16.16 22.70
N GLN A 196 5.12 16.86 23.59
CA GLN A 196 5.65 18.01 24.30
C GLN A 196 6.80 17.62 25.24
N LYS A 197 6.69 16.48 25.92
CA LYS A 197 7.76 15.91 26.75
C LYS A 197 9.00 15.60 25.93
N GLN A 198 8.85 15.03 24.73
CA GLN A 198 9.99 14.81 23.83
C GLN A 198 10.63 16.14 23.39
N LEU A 199 9.82 17.15 23.04
CA LEU A 199 10.32 18.47 22.66
C LEU A 199 11.05 19.16 23.82
N SER A 200 10.55 19.04 25.05
CA SER A 200 11.21 19.61 26.23
C SER A 200 12.51 18.89 26.56
N ILE A 201 12.55 17.56 26.43
CA ILE A 201 13.78 16.76 26.56
C ILE A 201 14.81 17.22 25.52
N ASN A 202 14.45 17.27 24.23
CA ASN A 202 15.36 17.71 23.18
C ASN A 202 15.94 19.11 23.48
N LYS A 203 15.08 20.04 23.92
CA LYS A 203 15.51 21.39 24.27
C LYS A 203 16.48 21.41 25.46
N ALA A 204 16.17 20.66 26.53
CA ALA A 204 17.02 20.57 27.72
C ALA A 204 18.39 19.95 27.40
N GLU A 205 18.43 18.89 26.59
CA GLU A 205 19.67 18.25 26.15
C GLU A 205 20.52 19.22 25.31
N PHE A 206 19.93 19.92 24.33
CA PHE A 206 20.68 20.88 23.52
C PHE A 206 21.16 22.10 24.30
N GLU A 207 20.51 22.50 25.39
CA GLU A 207 20.94 23.59 26.25
C GLU A 207 22.25 23.28 27.01
N ILE A 208 22.54 22.01 27.28
CA ILE A 208 23.77 21.57 27.98
C ILE A 208 25.00 21.66 27.05
N LEU A 209 24.81 21.50 25.74
CA LEU A 209 25.89 21.53 24.75
C LEU A 209 26.41 22.95 24.51
N ASP A 210 27.70 23.05 24.17
CA ASP A 210 28.34 24.30 23.74
C ASP A 210 27.81 24.76 22.37
N ASP A 211 27.85 26.05 22.08
CA ASP A 211 27.21 26.62 20.88
C ASP A 211 27.77 26.03 19.57
N SER A 212 29.07 25.76 19.51
CA SER A 212 29.70 25.13 18.34
C SER A 212 29.21 23.68 18.12
N GLN A 213 29.03 22.93 19.20
CA GLN A 213 28.54 21.55 19.14
C GLN A 213 27.04 21.52 18.83
N ARG A 214 26.28 22.46 19.39
CA ARG A 214 24.86 22.66 19.14
C ARG A 214 24.59 22.93 17.66
N VAL A 215 25.36 23.83 17.04
CA VAL A 215 25.24 24.12 15.60
C VAL A 215 25.57 22.89 14.73
N ASN A 216 26.56 22.08 15.11
CA ASN A 216 26.92 20.90 14.33
C ASN A 216 25.88 19.77 14.41
N ILE A 217 25.20 19.61 15.56
CA ILE A 217 24.23 18.52 15.78
C ILE A 217 22.82 18.93 15.37
N GLU A 218 22.33 20.06 15.87
CA GLU A 218 20.97 20.54 15.62
C GLU A 218 20.88 21.31 14.30
N GLY A 219 21.98 21.93 13.86
CA GLY A 219 21.98 22.89 12.77
C GLY A 219 21.55 24.29 13.21
N PHE A 220 21.13 25.09 12.24
CA PHE A 220 20.62 26.44 12.48
C PHE A 220 19.12 26.42 12.81
N ARG A 221 18.75 27.03 13.94
CA ARG A 221 17.36 27.07 14.43
C ARG A 221 16.48 27.98 13.59
N ALA A 222 15.19 27.66 13.55
CA ALA A 222 14.18 28.52 12.94
C ALA A 222 14.12 29.90 13.64
N GLY A 223 13.96 30.97 12.85
CA GLY A 223 13.85 32.34 13.34
C GLY A 223 15.17 33.13 13.42
N GLN A 224 16.32 32.47 13.20
CA GLN A 224 17.61 33.15 13.13
C GLN A 224 17.85 33.78 11.74
N TYR A 225 18.44 34.98 11.71
CA TYR A 225 18.88 35.61 10.47
C TYR A 225 20.19 34.97 10.00
N ALA A 226 20.20 34.41 8.79
CA ALA A 226 21.34 33.70 8.23
C ALA A 226 21.77 34.29 6.89
N LYS A 227 23.09 34.25 6.62
CA LYS A 227 23.67 34.56 5.31
C LYS A 227 24.05 33.24 4.62
N ILE A 228 23.40 32.93 3.51
CA ILE A 228 23.66 31.72 2.73
C ILE A 228 24.48 32.10 1.50
N ILE A 229 25.60 31.42 1.29
CA ILE A 229 26.45 31.59 0.10
C ILE A 229 26.33 30.32 -0.73
N ILE A 230 25.82 30.45 -1.95
CA ILE A 230 25.60 29.32 -2.87
C ILE A 230 26.61 29.45 -4.02
N GLY A 231 27.45 28.42 -4.18
CA GLY A 231 28.35 28.31 -5.33
C GLY A 231 27.64 27.76 -6.58
N GLY A 232 28.12 28.11 -7.78
CA GLY A 232 27.63 27.53 -9.03
C GLY A 232 26.24 28.00 -9.49
N VAL A 233 25.83 29.21 -9.11
CA VAL A 233 24.54 29.79 -9.54
C VAL A 233 24.63 30.27 -10.99
N ALA A 234 23.60 29.99 -11.78
CA ALA A 234 23.48 30.44 -13.16
C ALA A 234 23.51 31.98 -13.26
N SER A 235 24.31 32.52 -14.17
CA SER A 235 24.48 33.97 -14.36
C SER A 235 23.18 34.68 -14.72
N GLU A 236 22.31 33.98 -15.46
CA GLU A 236 21.02 34.43 -15.92
C GLU A 236 20.12 34.81 -14.74
N LEU A 237 20.19 34.06 -13.64
CA LEU A 237 19.40 34.35 -12.44
C LEU A 237 19.76 35.73 -11.87
N VAL A 238 21.05 36.08 -11.86
CA VAL A 238 21.51 37.38 -11.35
C VAL A 238 21.09 38.50 -12.29
N THR A 239 21.20 38.30 -13.60
CA THR A 239 20.85 39.31 -14.61
C THR A 239 19.34 39.57 -14.72
N MET A 240 18.52 38.52 -14.58
CA MET A 240 17.06 38.57 -14.75
C MET A 240 16.31 38.63 -13.43
N PHE A 241 17.01 38.90 -12.32
CA PHE A 241 16.41 38.95 -10.99
C PHE A 241 15.42 40.13 -10.86
N ASP A 242 14.14 39.83 -10.65
CA ASP A 242 13.12 40.82 -10.30
C ASP A 242 12.80 40.72 -8.80
N PRO A 243 12.99 41.79 -8.00
CA PRO A 243 12.68 41.79 -6.57
C PRO A 243 11.18 41.59 -6.27
N LYS A 244 10.29 41.76 -7.25
CA LYS A 244 8.86 41.44 -7.09
C LYS A 244 8.59 39.95 -6.96
N THR A 245 9.47 39.11 -7.50
CA THR A 245 9.37 37.66 -7.42
C THR A 245 10.18 37.14 -6.23
N PRO A 246 9.56 36.54 -5.21
CA PRO A 246 10.29 36.08 -4.03
C PRO A 246 11.18 34.88 -4.36
N LEU A 247 12.37 34.85 -3.75
CA LEU A 247 13.21 33.66 -3.70
C LEU A 247 12.86 32.83 -2.48
N ILE A 248 12.52 31.56 -2.72
CA ILE A 248 12.21 30.60 -1.66
C ILE A 248 13.30 29.53 -1.72
N VAL A 249 13.96 29.31 -0.58
CA VAL A 249 14.96 28.25 -0.41
C VAL A 249 14.34 27.17 0.47
N GLY A 250 14.39 25.93 0.02
CA GLY A 250 13.89 24.77 0.75
C GLY A 250 14.97 23.71 0.88
N GLY A 251 15.10 23.13 2.07
CA GLY A 251 15.96 21.97 2.30
C GLY A 251 15.36 20.72 1.67
N LEU A 252 16.18 19.99 0.90
CA LEU A 252 15.79 18.73 0.29
C LEU A 252 16.20 17.57 1.19
N SER A 253 15.32 16.59 1.37
CA SER A 253 15.70 15.34 2.04
C SER A 253 16.58 14.48 1.13
N ALA A 254 17.40 13.60 1.70
CA ALA A 254 18.18 12.61 0.94
C ALA A 254 17.32 11.73 0.02
N THR A 255 16.04 11.51 0.38
CA THR A 255 15.10 10.81 -0.49
C THR A 255 14.67 11.67 -1.68
N GLU A 256 14.45 12.96 -1.46
CA GLU A 256 13.98 13.91 -2.49
C GLU A 256 14.98 14.15 -3.59
N ASP A 257 16.26 13.87 -3.35
CA ASP A 257 17.30 14.02 -4.35
C ASP A 257 17.31 12.90 -5.40
N ARG A 258 16.86 11.69 -5.01
CA ARG A 258 16.81 10.53 -5.90
C ARG A 258 15.68 10.65 -6.94
N PHE A 259 15.85 9.96 -8.06
CA PHE A 259 14.87 9.88 -9.14
C PHE A 259 14.33 8.47 -9.34
N GLY A 260 13.05 8.36 -9.70
CA GLY A 260 12.39 7.09 -9.99
C GLY A 260 10.99 7.31 -10.54
N PHE A 261 10.17 6.26 -10.56
CA PHE A 261 8.75 6.36 -10.90
C PHE A 261 7.92 6.59 -9.64
N LEU A 262 7.10 7.63 -9.68
CA LEU A 262 6.13 7.90 -8.63
C LEU A 262 4.77 7.37 -9.07
N GLN A 263 4.16 6.55 -8.22
CA GLN A 263 2.76 6.20 -8.34
C GLN A 263 1.94 7.19 -7.50
N VAL A 264 1.06 7.94 -8.17
CA VAL A 264 0.22 8.96 -7.55
C VAL A 264 -1.25 8.64 -7.72
N ARG A 265 -2.07 9.10 -6.77
CA ARG A 265 -3.53 9.15 -6.91
C ARG A 265 -3.92 10.51 -7.44
N ILE A 266 -4.29 10.59 -8.72
CA ILE A 266 -4.60 11.84 -9.40
C ILE A 266 -6.06 11.91 -9.82
N LYS A 267 -6.66 13.10 -9.68
CA LYS A 267 -8.00 13.41 -10.16
C LYS A 267 -8.00 14.74 -10.91
N ARG A 268 -8.71 14.78 -12.04
CA ARG A 268 -8.95 16.04 -12.76
C ARG A 268 -9.69 17.01 -11.85
N HIS A 269 -9.25 18.27 -11.83
CA HIS A 269 -9.91 19.29 -11.04
C HIS A 269 -11.35 19.53 -11.55
N ARG A 270 -12.31 19.72 -10.63
CA ARG A 270 -13.74 19.86 -10.94
C ARG A 270 -14.01 20.96 -11.98
N TRP A 271 -13.33 22.10 -11.84
CA TRP A 271 -13.50 23.28 -12.69
C TRP A 271 -12.62 23.30 -13.95
N HIS A 272 -11.75 22.30 -14.15
CA HIS A 272 -10.90 22.26 -15.34
C HIS A 272 -11.64 21.66 -16.53
N LYS A 273 -11.91 22.43 -17.60
CA LYS A 273 -12.82 22.02 -18.69
C LYS A 273 -12.42 20.74 -19.44
N LYS A 274 -11.12 20.47 -19.64
CA LYS A 274 -10.64 19.36 -20.49
C LYS A 274 -10.22 18.15 -19.66
N ILE A 275 -10.39 16.94 -20.20
CA ILE A 275 -9.81 15.72 -19.62
C ILE A 275 -8.32 15.63 -19.97
N LEU A 276 -7.56 14.99 -19.08
CA LEU A 276 -6.12 14.81 -19.26
C LEU A 276 -5.86 13.51 -20.00
N LYS A 277 -4.96 13.56 -20.98
CA LYS A 277 -4.59 12.42 -21.83
C LYS A 277 -3.28 11.81 -21.34
N THR A 278 -3.12 10.50 -21.47
CA THR A 278 -1.85 9.83 -21.16
C THR A 278 -0.75 10.20 -22.14
N ASN A 279 0.47 10.30 -21.63
CA ASN A 279 1.65 10.75 -22.37
C ASN A 279 1.51 12.18 -22.96
N ASP A 280 0.60 13.00 -22.44
CA ASP A 280 0.61 14.43 -22.70
C ASP A 280 1.36 15.13 -21.54
N PRO A 281 2.15 16.18 -21.83
CA PRO A 281 2.96 16.82 -20.81
C PRO A 281 2.10 17.53 -19.75
N LEU A 282 2.46 17.33 -18.49
CA LEU A 282 1.81 17.92 -17.34
C LEU A 282 2.86 18.46 -16.38
N ILE A 283 2.64 19.66 -15.88
CA ILE A 283 3.52 20.31 -14.92
C ILE A 283 3.05 19.92 -13.52
N PHE A 284 3.89 19.22 -12.78
CA PHE A 284 3.68 18.87 -11.39
C PHE A 284 4.30 19.94 -10.49
N SER A 285 3.55 20.38 -9.50
CA SER A 285 4.04 21.10 -8.33
C SER A 285 3.97 20.12 -7.17
N LEU A 286 5.10 19.49 -6.87
CA LEU A 286 5.22 18.42 -5.87
C LEU A 286 6.45 18.73 -5.00
N GLY A 287 6.22 18.92 -3.69
CA GLY A 287 7.22 19.49 -2.79
C GLY A 287 7.66 20.88 -3.24
N TRP A 288 8.97 21.15 -3.17
CA TRP A 288 9.58 22.40 -3.65
C TRP A 288 9.71 22.47 -5.18
N ARG A 289 9.65 21.31 -5.85
CA ARG A 289 9.99 21.18 -7.27
C ARG A 289 8.76 21.40 -8.14
N ARG A 290 8.92 22.28 -9.13
CA ARG A 290 7.99 22.43 -10.26
C ARG A 290 8.66 21.84 -11.48
N PHE A 291 8.04 20.86 -12.12
CA PHE A 291 8.66 20.16 -13.24
C PHE A 291 7.60 19.57 -14.15
N GLN A 292 7.90 19.48 -15.44
CA GLN A 292 7.04 18.91 -16.46
C GLN A 292 7.42 17.45 -16.72
N THR A 293 6.44 16.56 -16.71
CA THR A 293 6.61 15.12 -16.99
C THR A 293 5.48 14.59 -17.87
N LEU A 294 5.60 13.33 -18.29
CA LEU A 294 4.59 12.62 -19.08
C LEU A 294 3.93 11.52 -18.25
N PRO A 295 2.80 11.80 -17.57
CA PRO A 295 2.12 10.80 -16.76
C PRO A 295 1.39 9.75 -17.62
N VAL A 296 1.49 8.51 -17.18
CA VAL A 296 0.67 7.38 -17.64
C VAL A 296 -0.42 7.13 -16.60
N TYR A 297 -1.67 7.34 -17.00
CA TYR A 297 -2.83 7.06 -16.15
C TYR A 297 -3.20 5.59 -16.20
N SER A 298 -3.54 5.01 -15.06
CA SER A 298 -3.97 3.64 -14.90
C SER A 298 -5.08 3.51 -13.86
N ILE A 299 -5.78 2.37 -13.87
CA ILE A 299 -6.77 2.00 -12.86
C ILE A 299 -6.56 0.53 -12.48
N SER A 300 -6.74 0.20 -11.20
CA SER A 300 -6.74 -1.19 -10.76
C SER A 300 -7.98 -1.91 -11.27
N ASP A 301 -7.83 -2.87 -12.18
CA ASP A 301 -8.92 -3.74 -12.65
C ASP A 301 -9.17 -4.80 -11.55
N SER A 302 -10.18 -4.56 -10.71
CA SER A 302 -10.55 -5.40 -9.54
C SER A 302 -9.36 -5.75 -8.62
N ARG A 303 -8.43 -4.81 -8.41
CA ARG A 303 -7.20 -4.97 -7.60
C ARG A 303 -6.22 -6.05 -8.07
N VAL A 304 -6.38 -6.58 -9.28
CA VAL A 304 -5.48 -7.63 -9.83
C VAL A 304 -4.34 -7.03 -10.65
N ARG A 305 -4.59 -5.96 -11.39
CA ARG A 305 -3.61 -5.37 -12.32
C ARG A 305 -3.84 -3.90 -12.56
N ASN A 306 -2.78 -3.15 -12.82
CA ASN A 306 -2.85 -1.74 -13.18
C ASN A 306 -3.05 -1.59 -14.69
N ARG A 307 -4.31 -1.40 -15.10
CA ARG A 307 -4.66 -1.22 -16.51
C ARG A 307 -4.49 0.23 -16.94
N MET A 308 -3.67 0.46 -17.97
CA MET A 308 -3.49 1.75 -18.60
C MET A 308 -4.82 2.32 -19.13
N LEU A 309 -5.08 3.59 -18.83
CA LEU A 309 -6.15 4.40 -19.39
C LEU A 309 -5.61 5.29 -20.51
N LYS A 310 -6.50 5.71 -21.41
CA LYS A 310 -6.15 6.71 -22.45
C LYS A 310 -6.31 8.14 -21.93
N TYR A 311 -7.27 8.32 -21.01
CA TYR A 311 -7.61 9.60 -20.40
C TYR A 311 -7.91 9.40 -18.92
N THR A 312 -7.77 10.45 -18.13
CA THR A 312 -8.30 10.49 -16.77
C THR A 312 -9.83 10.39 -16.81
N PRO A 313 -10.46 9.58 -15.95
CA PRO A 313 -11.90 9.65 -15.74
C PRO A 313 -12.33 11.05 -15.32
N GLU A 314 -13.56 11.46 -15.66
CA GLU A 314 -13.99 12.84 -15.46
C GLU A 314 -14.13 13.24 -13.99
N HIS A 315 -14.66 12.35 -13.14
CA HIS A 315 -15.00 12.65 -11.74
C HIS A 315 -14.42 11.64 -10.73
N MET A 316 -13.55 10.73 -11.18
CA MET A 316 -12.98 9.66 -10.37
C MET A 316 -11.46 9.85 -10.21
N HIS A 317 -10.92 9.38 -9.08
CA HIS A 317 -9.47 9.25 -8.91
C HIS A 317 -8.94 8.08 -9.75
N CYS A 318 -7.83 8.29 -10.41
CA CYS A 318 -7.07 7.24 -11.09
C CYS A 318 -5.63 7.24 -10.58
N PHE A 319 -4.90 6.19 -10.89
CA PHE A 319 -3.46 6.19 -10.65
C PHE A 319 -2.77 6.92 -11.79
N GLY A 320 -1.77 7.73 -11.47
CA GLY A 320 -0.83 8.30 -12.42
C GLY A 320 0.55 7.75 -12.11
N THR A 321 1.30 7.37 -13.12
CA THR A 321 2.70 6.98 -12.97
C THR A 321 3.54 7.86 -13.87
N PHE A 322 4.56 8.51 -13.30
CA PHE A 322 5.48 9.36 -14.05
C PHE A 322 6.89 9.25 -13.47
N TYR A 323 7.89 9.60 -14.28
CA TYR A 323 9.28 9.66 -13.84
C TYR A 323 9.57 11.03 -13.22
N GLY A 324 10.18 11.06 -12.04
CA GLY A 324 10.46 12.30 -11.33
C GLY A 324 11.23 12.09 -10.01
N PRO A 325 11.40 13.16 -9.23
CA PRO A 325 12.07 13.12 -7.94
C PRO A 325 11.22 12.40 -6.89
N LEU A 326 11.85 11.58 -6.06
CA LEU A 326 11.18 10.70 -5.12
C LEU A 326 10.72 11.46 -3.87
N ILE A 327 9.42 11.49 -3.62
CA ILE A 327 8.86 12.27 -2.51
C ILE A 327 8.11 11.35 -1.58
N ALA A 328 8.14 11.66 -0.28
CA ALA A 328 7.49 10.86 0.74
C ALA A 328 6.01 10.61 0.39
N PRO A 329 5.51 9.38 0.61
CA PRO A 329 4.11 9.04 0.32
C PRO A 329 3.16 9.91 1.15
N ASN A 330 1.90 9.98 0.71
CA ASN A 330 0.86 10.86 1.26
C ASN A 330 1.10 12.38 1.13
N THR A 331 2.16 12.80 0.43
CA THR A 331 2.35 14.22 0.08
C THR A 331 1.36 14.66 -0.99
N GLY A 332 0.69 15.79 -0.78
CA GLY A 332 -0.23 16.40 -1.74
C GLY A 332 0.48 17.13 -2.88
N PHE A 333 -0.14 17.16 -4.06
CA PHE A 333 0.37 17.93 -5.21
C PHE A 333 -0.74 18.53 -6.06
N CYS A 334 -0.33 19.53 -6.84
CA CYS A 334 -1.15 20.18 -7.85
C CYS A 334 -0.51 20.04 -9.24
N CYS A 335 -1.34 19.99 -10.27
CA CYS A 335 -0.91 19.88 -11.66
C CYS A 335 -1.45 21.00 -12.54
N PHE A 336 -0.65 21.39 -13.52
CA PHE A 336 -0.96 22.45 -14.49
C PHE A 336 -0.63 21.99 -15.91
N GLN A 337 -1.43 22.38 -16.90
CA GLN A 337 -1.09 22.20 -18.30
C GLN A 337 -0.17 23.31 -18.85
N SER A 338 -0.40 24.55 -18.42
CA SER A 338 0.35 25.71 -18.87
C SER A 338 0.32 26.83 -17.84
N PHE A 339 1.41 27.59 -17.73
CA PHE A 339 1.50 28.80 -16.90
C PHE A 339 1.14 30.09 -17.65
N SER A 340 0.76 29.99 -18.93
CA SER A 340 0.45 31.17 -19.74
C SER A 340 -0.76 31.94 -19.20
N SER A 341 -0.59 33.25 -18.99
CA SER A 341 -1.66 34.17 -18.60
C SER A 341 -2.74 34.35 -19.68
N LYS A 342 -2.44 33.98 -20.93
CA LYS A 342 -3.35 34.12 -22.08
C LYS A 342 -4.47 33.08 -22.11
N SER A 343 -4.41 32.05 -21.27
CA SER A 343 -5.41 30.98 -21.20
C SER A 343 -6.71 31.47 -20.52
N PRO A 344 -7.86 31.57 -21.23
CA PRO A 344 -9.11 32.11 -20.68
C PRO A 344 -9.89 31.08 -19.83
N GLY A 345 -9.23 30.39 -18.89
CA GLY A 345 -9.88 29.36 -18.07
C GLY A 345 -9.10 28.94 -16.85
N PHE A 346 -9.72 28.07 -16.03
CA PHE A 346 -9.13 27.57 -14.79
C PHE A 346 -7.85 26.74 -15.06
N ARG A 347 -6.71 27.22 -14.54
CA ARG A 347 -5.36 26.71 -14.89
C ARG A 347 -5.00 25.41 -14.17
N ILE A 348 -5.39 25.26 -12.91
CA ILE A 348 -5.14 24.03 -12.16
C ILE A 348 -5.93 22.91 -12.83
N SER A 349 -5.21 21.91 -13.30
CA SER A 349 -5.73 20.87 -14.19
C SER A 349 -6.10 19.61 -13.41
N ALA A 350 -5.28 19.25 -12.43
CA ALA A 350 -5.52 18.12 -11.54
C ALA A 350 -4.92 18.36 -10.16
N SER A 351 -5.41 17.60 -9.19
CA SER A 351 -4.86 17.49 -7.84
C SER A 351 -4.73 16.02 -7.46
N GLY A 352 -3.87 15.73 -6.50
CA GLY A 352 -3.66 14.36 -6.06
C GLY A 352 -2.74 14.25 -4.86
N THR A 353 -2.47 13.00 -4.49
CA THR A 353 -1.52 12.64 -3.44
C THR A 353 -0.58 11.55 -3.94
N VAL A 354 0.66 11.54 -3.46
CA VAL A 354 1.61 10.46 -3.74
C VAL A 354 1.18 9.21 -2.98
N LEU A 355 1.21 8.05 -3.64
CA LEU A 355 0.88 6.76 -3.01
C LEU A 355 2.14 5.98 -2.67
N HIS A 356 2.97 5.73 -3.69
CA HIS A 356 4.15 4.89 -3.56
C HIS A 356 5.23 5.35 -4.55
N VAL A 357 6.45 4.93 -4.28
CA VAL A 357 7.65 5.28 -5.03
C VAL A 357 8.40 4.01 -5.41
N ASP A 358 8.63 3.81 -6.71
CA ASP A 358 9.27 2.61 -7.25
C ASP A 358 10.25 2.97 -8.38
N GLU A 359 11.22 2.09 -8.65
CA GLU A 359 12.04 2.19 -9.88
C GLU A 359 11.41 1.46 -11.08
N VAL A 360 10.50 0.52 -10.83
CA VAL A 360 9.85 -0.29 -11.88
C VAL A 360 8.34 -0.17 -11.74
N SER A 361 7.67 0.26 -12.80
CA SER A 361 6.22 0.34 -12.83
C SER A 361 5.59 -0.80 -13.65
N GLU A 362 4.72 -1.59 -13.02
CA GLU A 362 3.93 -2.62 -13.70
C GLU A 362 2.60 -2.06 -14.23
N ILE A 363 2.63 -1.52 -15.45
CA ILE A 363 1.42 -1.02 -16.12
C ILE A 363 1.14 -1.88 -17.34
N VAL A 364 -0.10 -2.34 -17.49
CA VAL A 364 -0.51 -3.15 -18.63
C VAL A 364 -1.57 -2.45 -19.47
N LYS A 365 -1.44 -2.54 -20.79
CA LYS A 365 -2.46 -2.12 -21.74
C LYS A 365 -3.16 -3.35 -22.30
N LYS A 366 -4.49 -3.30 -22.32
CA LYS A 366 -5.30 -4.35 -22.92
C LYS A 366 -5.11 -4.36 -24.44
N LEU A 367 -4.66 -5.49 -24.97
CA LEU A 367 -4.62 -5.76 -26.41
C LEU A 367 -5.70 -6.82 -26.71
N LYS A 368 -6.45 -6.64 -27.80
CA LYS A 368 -7.38 -7.66 -28.26
C LYS A 368 -6.89 -8.13 -29.63
N LEU A 369 -6.63 -9.42 -29.75
CA LEU A 369 -6.44 -10.06 -31.04
C LEU A 369 -7.83 -10.47 -31.54
N THR A 370 -8.20 -10.04 -32.74
CA THR A 370 -9.53 -10.28 -33.32
C THR A 370 -9.40 -11.23 -34.50
N GLY A 371 -10.32 -12.18 -34.63
CA GLY A 371 -10.43 -13.07 -35.77
C GLY A 371 -11.88 -13.31 -36.16
N THR A 372 -12.08 -13.87 -37.33
CA THR A 372 -13.42 -14.17 -37.88
C THR A 372 -13.57 -15.67 -38.11
N PRO A 373 -14.75 -16.27 -37.85
CA PRO A 373 -14.98 -17.66 -38.18
C PRO A 373 -15.11 -17.82 -39.70
N TYR A 374 -14.46 -18.84 -40.28
CA TYR A 374 -14.63 -19.15 -41.70
C TYR A 374 -15.44 -20.44 -41.93
N LYS A 375 -15.42 -21.39 -40.98
CA LYS A 375 -16.20 -22.62 -41.04
C LYS A 375 -16.62 -23.05 -39.65
N ILE A 376 -17.92 -23.31 -39.49
CA ILE A 376 -18.56 -23.53 -38.19
C ILE A 376 -19.27 -24.89 -38.19
N PHE A 377 -19.04 -25.67 -37.14
CA PHE A 377 -19.76 -26.91 -36.86
C PHE A 377 -20.73 -26.70 -35.70
N LYS A 378 -20.96 -27.71 -34.86
CA LYS A 378 -21.82 -27.57 -33.67
C LYS A 378 -21.12 -26.71 -32.62
N ASN A 379 -20.05 -27.22 -32.02
CA ASN A 379 -19.29 -26.54 -30.97
C ASN A 379 -17.87 -26.19 -31.42
N THR A 380 -17.43 -26.69 -32.58
CA THR A 380 -16.12 -26.36 -33.13
C THR A 380 -16.24 -25.34 -34.25
N ALA A 381 -15.28 -24.45 -34.35
CA ALA A 381 -15.16 -23.54 -35.47
C ALA A 381 -13.69 -23.37 -35.85
N PHE A 382 -13.46 -23.10 -37.13
CA PHE A 382 -12.16 -22.69 -37.63
C PHE A 382 -12.16 -21.17 -37.81
N ILE A 383 -11.14 -20.53 -37.26
CA ILE A 383 -11.01 -19.07 -37.19
C ILE A 383 -9.84 -18.63 -38.06
N LYS A 384 -10.02 -17.50 -38.74
CA LYS A 384 -9.03 -16.83 -39.58
C LYS A 384 -8.76 -15.41 -39.11
N ASP A 385 -7.74 -14.79 -39.68
CA ASP A 385 -7.38 -13.37 -39.54
C ASP A 385 -7.05 -12.92 -38.10
N MET A 386 -6.77 -13.85 -37.18
CA MET A 386 -6.31 -13.54 -35.81
C MET A 386 -4.79 -13.62 -35.66
N PHE A 387 -4.17 -14.58 -36.36
CA PHE A 387 -2.75 -14.87 -36.36
C PHE A 387 -2.28 -14.98 -37.80
N THR A 388 -0.99 -14.78 -38.01
CA THR A 388 -0.36 -14.90 -39.33
C THR A 388 0.29 -16.27 -39.53
N SER A 389 0.90 -16.84 -38.48
CA SER A 389 1.67 -18.08 -38.54
C SER A 389 1.15 -19.17 -37.60
N SER A 390 1.41 -20.43 -37.94
CA SER A 390 1.16 -21.60 -37.08
C SER A 390 1.98 -21.56 -35.79
N VAL A 391 3.17 -20.94 -35.81
CA VAL A 391 4.04 -20.78 -34.63
C VAL A 391 3.42 -19.82 -33.61
N GLU A 392 2.78 -18.74 -34.08
CA GLU A 392 2.04 -17.83 -33.20
C GLU A 392 0.88 -18.57 -32.53
N ILE A 393 0.14 -19.38 -33.29
CA ILE A 393 -0.97 -20.17 -32.75
C ILE A 393 -0.48 -21.16 -31.70
N ALA A 394 0.65 -21.84 -31.93
CA ALA A 394 1.22 -22.78 -30.95
C ALA A 394 1.53 -22.10 -29.61
N LYS A 395 2.00 -20.84 -29.63
CA LYS A 395 2.22 -20.03 -28.41
C LYS A 395 0.92 -19.70 -27.67
N PHE A 396 -0.20 -19.60 -28.39
CA PHE A 396 -1.53 -19.32 -27.83
C PHE A 396 -2.43 -20.57 -27.78
N GLU A 397 -1.86 -21.77 -27.90
CA GLU A 397 -2.62 -23.00 -27.77
C GLU A 397 -3.18 -23.13 -26.35
N GLY A 398 -4.44 -23.53 -26.23
CA GLY A 398 -5.14 -23.58 -24.94
C GLY A 398 -5.64 -22.24 -24.43
N ALA A 399 -5.36 -21.11 -25.12
CA ALA A 399 -5.82 -19.79 -24.68
C ALA A 399 -7.35 -19.66 -24.71
N ALA A 400 -7.87 -18.93 -23.72
CA ALA A 400 -9.29 -18.61 -23.63
C ALA A 400 -9.68 -17.48 -24.59
N ILE A 401 -10.67 -17.75 -25.43
CA ILE A 401 -11.24 -16.82 -26.41
C ILE A 401 -12.71 -16.59 -26.13
N LYS A 402 -13.25 -15.47 -26.62
CA LYS A 402 -14.66 -15.12 -26.45
C LYS A 402 -15.20 -14.46 -27.71
N THR A 403 -16.45 -14.72 -28.06
CA THR A 403 -17.13 -13.98 -29.13
C THR A 403 -17.77 -12.70 -28.62
N VAL A 404 -18.07 -11.74 -29.51
CA VAL A 404 -18.85 -10.53 -29.15
C VAL A 404 -20.22 -10.88 -28.57
N SER A 405 -20.82 -11.98 -29.05
CA SER A 405 -22.08 -12.54 -28.54
C SER A 405 -21.98 -13.15 -27.14
N GLY A 406 -20.77 -13.31 -26.59
CA GLY A 406 -20.57 -13.74 -25.22
C GLY A 406 -20.20 -15.21 -25.03
N VAL A 407 -20.17 -16.00 -26.11
CA VAL A 407 -19.85 -17.43 -26.07
C VAL A 407 -18.37 -17.61 -25.76
N ARG A 408 -18.05 -18.40 -24.72
CA ARG A 408 -16.65 -18.70 -24.37
C ARG A 408 -16.12 -19.84 -25.23
N GLY A 409 -14.83 -19.84 -25.47
CA GLY A 409 -14.16 -20.91 -26.19
C GLY A 409 -12.68 -21.01 -25.86
N GLN A 410 -12.03 -21.99 -26.48
CA GLN A 410 -10.61 -22.28 -26.30
C GLN A 410 -9.95 -22.55 -27.66
N ILE A 411 -8.75 -22.02 -27.85
CA ILE A 411 -7.89 -22.38 -28.99
C ILE A 411 -7.41 -23.82 -28.77
N LYS A 412 -7.62 -24.70 -29.75
CA LYS A 412 -7.24 -26.11 -29.65
C LYS A 412 -5.98 -26.45 -30.40
N LYS A 413 -5.87 -26.13 -31.69
CA LYS A 413 -4.69 -26.49 -32.48
C LYS A 413 -4.60 -25.63 -33.73
N ALA A 414 -3.38 -25.32 -34.16
CA ALA A 414 -3.12 -24.72 -35.47
C ALA A 414 -3.58 -25.65 -36.60
N LEU A 415 -4.08 -25.05 -37.69
CA LEU A 415 -4.35 -25.76 -38.93
C LEU A 415 -3.06 -25.82 -39.76
N SER A 416 -2.83 -26.92 -40.47
CA SER A 416 -1.66 -27.05 -41.35
C SER A 416 -1.81 -26.21 -42.63
N LYS A 417 -3.02 -26.17 -43.20
CA LYS A 417 -3.36 -25.34 -44.35
C LYS A 417 -4.78 -24.81 -44.17
N PRO A 418 -5.05 -23.51 -44.41
CA PRO A 418 -4.11 -22.40 -44.63
C PRO A 418 -3.40 -21.95 -43.34
N GLU A 419 -2.25 -21.29 -43.48
CA GLU A 419 -1.46 -20.78 -42.35
C GLU A 419 -2.19 -19.65 -41.60
N GLY A 420 -1.90 -19.50 -40.30
CA GLY A 420 -2.56 -18.52 -39.43
C GLY A 420 -4.00 -18.87 -39.04
N HIS A 421 -4.57 -19.95 -39.57
CA HIS A 421 -5.88 -20.46 -39.16
C HIS A 421 -5.76 -21.50 -38.05
N PHE A 422 -6.77 -21.56 -37.19
CA PHE A 422 -6.77 -22.51 -36.08
C PHE A 422 -8.15 -23.06 -35.78
N ARG A 423 -8.17 -24.23 -35.15
CA ARG A 423 -9.38 -24.86 -34.61
C ARG A 423 -9.64 -24.35 -33.21
N ALA A 424 -10.87 -23.90 -32.97
CA ALA A 424 -11.39 -23.54 -31.67
C ALA A 424 -12.62 -24.36 -31.30
N THR A 425 -12.79 -24.58 -30.00
CA THR A 425 -14.02 -25.14 -29.41
C THR A 425 -14.73 -24.07 -28.60
N PHE A 426 -16.06 -24.01 -28.70
CA PHE A 426 -16.94 -23.06 -28.05
C PHE A 426 -18.03 -23.77 -27.25
N GLU A 427 -18.61 -23.08 -26.28
CA GLU A 427 -19.73 -23.57 -25.46
C GLU A 427 -20.98 -23.86 -26.29
N ASP A 428 -21.29 -22.98 -27.24
CA ASP A 428 -22.43 -23.10 -28.15
C ASP A 428 -22.01 -22.72 -29.58
N LYS A 429 -22.89 -23.00 -30.54
CA LYS A 429 -22.68 -22.71 -31.94
C LYS A 429 -22.64 -21.21 -32.20
N ILE A 430 -21.48 -20.74 -32.63
CA ILE A 430 -21.27 -19.35 -33.04
C ILE A 430 -21.89 -19.06 -34.41
N LEU A 431 -22.05 -17.79 -34.77
CA LEU A 431 -22.53 -17.36 -36.08
C LEU A 431 -21.38 -16.91 -36.99
N MET A 432 -21.59 -16.96 -38.31
CA MET A 432 -20.57 -16.50 -39.28
C MET A 432 -20.30 -14.98 -39.17
N SER A 433 -21.27 -14.22 -38.66
CA SER A 433 -21.16 -12.78 -38.42
C SER A 433 -20.48 -12.43 -37.08
N ASP A 434 -20.15 -13.42 -36.25
CA ASP A 434 -19.49 -13.16 -34.98
C ASP A 434 -18.02 -12.77 -35.19
N ILE A 435 -17.53 -11.86 -34.34
CA ILE A 435 -16.11 -11.58 -34.19
C ILE A 435 -15.62 -12.31 -32.96
N VAL A 436 -14.58 -13.12 -33.13
CA VAL A 436 -13.90 -13.80 -32.03
C VAL A 436 -12.74 -12.94 -31.58
N PHE A 437 -12.56 -12.77 -30.27
CA PHE A 437 -11.40 -12.06 -29.75
C PHE A 437 -10.72 -12.79 -28.60
N LEU A 438 -9.40 -12.65 -28.56
CA LEU A 438 -8.55 -13.07 -27.46
C LEU A 438 -8.14 -11.81 -26.68
N ARG A 439 -8.36 -11.82 -25.35
CA ARG A 439 -7.97 -10.70 -24.48
C ARG A 439 -6.55 -10.95 -23.93
N THR A 440 -5.59 -10.17 -24.41
CA THR A 440 -4.21 -10.13 -23.90
C THR A 440 -3.92 -8.83 -23.17
N TRP A 441 -2.79 -8.83 -22.46
CA TRP A 441 -2.27 -7.70 -21.71
C TRP A 441 -0.82 -7.50 -22.12
N TYR A 442 -0.50 -6.30 -22.56
CA TYR A 442 0.83 -5.92 -23.00
C TYR A 442 1.43 -4.94 -21.98
N PRO A 443 2.61 -5.21 -21.40
CA PRO A 443 3.24 -4.29 -20.46
C PRO A 443 3.68 -3.01 -21.18
N VAL A 444 3.40 -1.85 -20.59
CA VAL A 444 3.76 -0.54 -21.13
C VAL A 444 4.65 0.17 -20.13
N LYS A 445 5.84 0.58 -20.58
CA LYS A 445 6.78 1.36 -19.79
C LYS A 445 6.49 2.86 -19.94
N PRO A 446 6.36 3.62 -18.84
CA PRO A 446 6.28 5.08 -18.90
C PRO A 446 7.58 5.70 -19.43
N HIS A 447 7.48 6.90 -20.01
CA HIS A 447 8.65 7.63 -20.51
C HIS A 447 9.45 8.26 -19.37
N ARG A 448 10.78 8.14 -19.43
CA ARG A 448 11.72 8.82 -18.52
C ARG A 448 11.96 10.25 -18.99
N TYR A 449 10.94 11.09 -18.87
CA TYR A 449 11.02 12.52 -19.21
C TYR A 449 10.81 13.38 -17.96
N PHE A 450 11.77 14.25 -17.70
CA PHE A 450 11.76 15.21 -16.60
C PHE A 450 12.33 16.54 -17.11
N ASN A 451 11.58 17.62 -16.93
CA ASN A 451 12.01 18.97 -17.30
C ASN A 451 11.69 19.95 -16.15
N PRO A 452 12.68 20.45 -15.40
CA PRO A 452 12.43 21.38 -14.30
C PRO A 452 11.95 22.75 -14.82
N VAL A 453 11.00 23.36 -14.12
CA VAL A 453 10.48 24.68 -14.44
C VAL A 453 11.37 25.75 -13.82
N THR A 454 12.33 26.24 -14.59
CA THR A 454 13.24 27.33 -14.23
C THR A 454 12.64 28.71 -14.56
N ASN A 455 11.50 29.07 -13.96
CA ASN A 455 10.77 30.31 -14.27
C ASN A 455 11.61 31.61 -14.16
N LEU A 456 12.60 31.65 -13.26
CA LEU A 456 13.43 32.84 -13.02
C LEU A 456 14.56 33.02 -14.05
N ILE A 457 14.91 31.95 -14.77
CA ILE A 457 15.97 31.92 -15.78
C ILE A 457 15.36 31.90 -17.18
N GLY A 458 14.21 31.25 -17.33
CA GLY A 458 13.57 30.90 -18.60
C GLY A 458 13.54 29.38 -18.76
N TRP A 459 12.43 28.87 -19.31
CA TRP A 459 12.29 27.44 -19.58
C TRP A 459 11.39 27.20 -20.81
N ASN A 460 11.70 26.15 -21.56
CA ASN A 460 10.91 25.73 -22.70
C ASN A 460 10.13 24.46 -22.34
N GLY A 461 8.81 24.59 -22.31
CA GLY A 461 7.91 23.47 -22.04
C GLY A 461 7.53 22.69 -23.30
N MET A 462 7.39 21.37 -23.15
CA MET A 462 6.77 20.51 -24.16
C MET A 462 5.31 20.92 -24.38
N ARG A 463 4.91 21.05 -25.65
CA ARG A 463 3.54 21.41 -26.06
C ARG A 463 2.59 20.21 -25.96
N LEU A 464 1.30 20.48 -25.78
CA LEU A 464 0.27 19.44 -25.77
C LEU A 464 0.09 18.84 -27.17
N THR A 465 -0.31 17.55 -27.25
CA THR A 465 -0.56 16.88 -28.55
C THR A 465 -1.53 17.67 -29.45
N GLY A 466 -2.57 18.27 -28.87
CA GLY A 466 -3.55 19.06 -29.62
C GLY A 466 -2.99 20.39 -30.16
N GLN A 467 -2.01 20.99 -29.48
CA GLN A 467 -1.33 22.20 -29.94
C GLN A 467 -0.39 21.86 -31.10
N ILE A 468 0.42 20.80 -30.96
CA ILE A 468 1.34 20.32 -32.00
C ILE A 468 0.57 20.05 -33.30
N ARG A 469 -0.55 19.31 -33.23
CA ARG A 469 -1.39 19.04 -34.40
C ARG A 469 -1.98 20.29 -35.04
N LYS A 470 -2.36 21.28 -34.24
CA LYS A 470 -2.90 22.54 -34.77
C LYS A 470 -1.82 23.33 -35.50
N ASP A 471 -0.63 23.40 -34.92
CA ASP A 471 0.51 24.16 -35.47
C ASP A 471 1.04 23.50 -36.76
N GLU A 472 1.04 22.16 -36.82
CA GLU A 472 1.46 21.37 -38.00
C GLU A 472 0.32 21.11 -39.02
N GLY A 473 -0.91 21.53 -38.74
CA GLY A 473 -2.06 21.30 -39.63
C GLY A 473 -2.50 19.83 -39.74
N LEU A 474 -2.14 18.97 -38.79
CA LEU A 474 -2.46 17.54 -38.80
C LEU A 474 -3.85 17.25 -38.21
N PRO A 475 -4.71 16.46 -38.90
CA PRO A 475 -6.01 16.09 -38.37
C PRO A 475 -5.89 15.08 -37.20
N THR A 476 -6.89 15.05 -36.33
CA THR A 476 -6.96 14.01 -35.28
C THR A 476 -7.28 12.65 -35.92
N PRO A 477 -6.51 11.58 -35.62
CA PRO A 477 -6.76 10.26 -36.22
C PRO A 477 -8.08 9.68 -35.69
N GLN A 478 -9.02 9.41 -36.58
CA GLN A 478 -10.29 8.77 -36.27
C GLN A 478 -10.54 7.59 -37.22
N LEU A 479 -10.61 6.38 -36.68
CA LEU A 479 -10.97 5.18 -37.43
C LEU A 479 -12.49 5.15 -37.65
N ARG A 480 -12.93 5.04 -38.90
CA ARG A 480 -14.36 5.02 -39.28
C ARG A 480 -15.13 3.89 -38.58
N ASP A 481 -14.52 2.72 -38.43
CA ASP A 481 -15.15 1.54 -37.79
C ASP A 481 -15.20 1.63 -36.25
N SER A 482 -14.48 2.58 -35.65
CA SER A 482 -14.52 2.81 -34.20
C SER A 482 -15.58 3.81 -33.77
N GLN A 483 -16.18 4.56 -34.70
CA GLN A 483 -17.27 5.47 -34.38
C GLN A 483 -18.56 4.69 -34.10
N TYR A 484 -19.19 4.99 -32.96
CA TYR A 484 -20.49 4.42 -32.61
C TYR A 484 -21.57 4.93 -33.56
N LYS A 485 -22.43 4.01 -34.01
CA LYS A 485 -23.60 4.30 -34.84
C LYS A 485 -24.85 3.74 -34.16
N PRO A 486 -26.02 4.37 -34.31
CA PRO A 486 -27.27 3.77 -33.86
C PRO A 486 -27.52 2.45 -34.63
N ILE A 487 -27.84 1.38 -33.90
CA ILE A 487 -28.06 0.04 -34.46
C ILE A 487 -29.54 -0.28 -34.41
N GLU A 488 -30.20 -0.39 -35.56
CA GLU A 488 -31.58 -0.86 -35.67
C GLU A 488 -31.60 -2.40 -35.72
N ARG A 489 -32.21 -3.02 -34.71
CA ARG A 489 -32.30 -4.49 -34.63
C ARG A 489 -33.62 -4.99 -35.20
N VAL A 490 -33.54 -5.76 -36.28
CA VAL A 490 -34.72 -6.45 -36.85
C VAL A 490 -35.22 -7.52 -35.88
N LYS A 491 -36.55 -7.66 -35.76
CA LYS A 491 -37.16 -8.71 -34.94
C LYS A 491 -36.76 -10.09 -35.48
N ARG A 492 -36.00 -10.84 -34.68
CA ARG A 492 -35.55 -12.19 -35.03
C ARG A 492 -36.71 -13.19 -34.90
N VAL A 493 -37.08 -13.81 -36.01
CA VAL A 493 -38.04 -14.93 -36.05
C VAL A 493 -37.26 -16.21 -36.29
N PHE A 494 -37.42 -17.20 -35.40
CA PHE A 494 -36.75 -18.50 -35.53
C PHE A 494 -37.57 -19.45 -36.40
N ASN A 495 -36.88 -20.38 -37.05
CA ASN A 495 -37.53 -21.45 -37.80
C ASN A 495 -38.34 -22.35 -36.85
N PRO A 496 -39.47 -22.92 -37.31
CA PRO A 496 -40.25 -23.85 -36.52
C PRO A 496 -39.46 -25.13 -36.21
N LEU A 497 -39.85 -25.83 -35.13
CA LEU A 497 -39.24 -27.09 -34.73
C LEU A 497 -39.40 -28.14 -35.83
N ARG A 498 -38.28 -28.73 -36.28
CA ARG A 498 -38.27 -29.81 -37.27
C ARG A 498 -37.90 -31.12 -36.58
N VAL A 499 -38.88 -32.01 -36.43
CA VAL A 499 -38.67 -33.34 -35.83
C VAL A 499 -38.16 -34.31 -36.91
N PRO A 500 -37.10 -35.10 -36.64
CA PRO A 500 -36.66 -36.16 -37.54
C PRO A 500 -37.80 -37.14 -37.86
N LYS A 501 -37.88 -37.61 -39.11
CA LYS A 501 -38.96 -38.50 -39.56
C LYS A 501 -38.97 -39.84 -38.82
N THR A 502 -37.80 -40.36 -38.49
CA THR A 502 -37.63 -41.59 -37.71
C THR A 502 -38.26 -41.46 -36.33
N LEU A 503 -37.86 -40.41 -35.60
CA LEU A 503 -38.42 -40.11 -34.28
C LEU A 503 -39.93 -39.89 -34.36
N ALA A 504 -40.42 -39.13 -35.35
CA ALA A 504 -41.84 -38.85 -35.50
C ALA A 504 -42.69 -40.12 -35.72
N ALA A 505 -42.12 -41.18 -36.31
CA ALA A 505 -42.79 -42.47 -36.49
C ALA A 505 -42.76 -43.35 -35.23
N GLU A 506 -41.71 -43.23 -34.42
CA GLU A 506 -41.53 -44.00 -33.18
C GLU A 506 -42.28 -43.38 -31.97
N LEU A 507 -42.78 -42.15 -32.09
CA LEU A 507 -43.51 -41.50 -31.00
C LEU A 507 -44.74 -42.32 -30.59
N PRO A 508 -45.03 -42.45 -29.28
CA PRO A 508 -46.28 -43.03 -28.79
C PRO A 508 -47.50 -42.35 -29.42
N TYR A 509 -48.58 -43.12 -29.63
CA TYR A 509 -49.77 -42.65 -30.33
C TYR A 509 -50.32 -41.31 -29.81
N LYS A 510 -50.33 -41.12 -28.48
CA LYS A 510 -50.83 -39.89 -27.85
C LYS A 510 -49.97 -38.65 -28.13
N SER A 511 -48.67 -38.81 -28.34
CA SER A 511 -47.73 -37.71 -28.62
C SER A 511 -47.40 -37.57 -30.11
N GLN A 512 -48.05 -38.36 -30.97
CA GLN A 512 -47.81 -38.32 -32.41
C GLN A 512 -48.25 -36.98 -33.01
N ILE A 513 -47.37 -36.39 -33.82
CA ILE A 513 -47.58 -35.06 -34.39
C ILE A 513 -48.50 -35.17 -35.61
N VAL A 514 -49.72 -34.63 -35.51
CA VAL A 514 -50.68 -34.61 -36.61
C VAL A 514 -50.40 -33.41 -37.51
N GLN A 515 -49.73 -33.65 -38.64
CA GLN A 515 -49.49 -32.65 -39.69
C GLN A 515 -50.17 -33.08 -41.00
N MET A 516 -51.21 -32.33 -41.40
CA MET A 516 -51.88 -32.56 -42.69
C MET A 516 -50.98 -32.11 -43.84
N GLN A 517 -50.85 -32.96 -44.86
CA GLN A 517 -50.18 -32.58 -46.10
C GLN A 517 -51.00 -31.53 -46.84
N LYS A 518 -50.34 -30.53 -47.43
CA LYS A 518 -51.03 -29.56 -48.28
C LYS A 518 -51.63 -30.28 -49.48
N GLN A 519 -52.92 -30.09 -49.70
CA GLN A 519 -53.62 -30.69 -50.83
C GLN A 519 -53.05 -30.17 -52.16
N ARG A 520 -52.62 -31.09 -53.03
CA ARG A 520 -51.99 -30.77 -54.32
C ARG A 520 -52.98 -30.68 -55.48
N ARG A 521 -54.10 -31.41 -55.39
CA ARG A 521 -55.14 -31.45 -56.43
C ARG A 521 -56.34 -30.65 -55.96
N GLU A 522 -56.85 -29.79 -56.83
CA GLU A 522 -58.08 -29.06 -56.54
C GLU A 522 -59.26 -30.01 -56.41
N THR A 523 -60.00 -29.86 -55.31
CA THR A 523 -61.24 -30.62 -55.12
C THR A 523 -62.35 -30.06 -56.00
N TYR A 524 -63.36 -30.87 -56.26
CA TYR A 524 -64.59 -30.40 -56.88
C TYR A 524 -65.21 -29.21 -56.12
N MET A 525 -65.15 -29.21 -54.78
CA MET A 525 -65.64 -28.11 -53.95
C MET A 525 -64.86 -26.81 -54.13
N GLN A 526 -63.54 -26.89 -54.34
CA GLN A 526 -62.72 -25.72 -54.65
C GLN A 526 -63.02 -25.18 -56.05
N LYS A 527 -63.21 -26.06 -57.04
CA LYS A 527 -63.58 -25.68 -58.41
C LYS A 527 -64.99 -25.06 -58.50
N ARG A 528 -65.92 -25.56 -57.67
CA ARG A 528 -67.30 -25.05 -57.58
C ARG A 528 -67.40 -23.76 -56.75
N ALA A 529 -66.37 -23.38 -56.02
CA ALA A 529 -66.43 -22.20 -55.16
C ALA A 529 -66.68 -20.94 -56.00
N VAL A 530 -67.70 -20.17 -55.63
CA VAL A 530 -68.08 -18.94 -56.33
C VAL A 530 -67.04 -17.85 -56.09
N VAL A 531 -66.58 -17.22 -57.17
CA VAL A 531 -65.65 -16.08 -57.09
C VAL A 531 -66.42 -14.85 -56.63
N LEU A 532 -65.91 -14.22 -55.58
CA LEU A 532 -66.60 -13.13 -54.90
C LEU A 532 -66.36 -11.79 -55.64
N GLY A 533 -67.44 -11.04 -55.86
CA GLY A 533 -67.44 -9.77 -56.58
C GLY A 533 -67.01 -8.56 -55.74
N GLY A 534 -66.93 -7.39 -56.39
CA GLY A 534 -66.25 -6.17 -55.90
C GLY A 534 -66.56 -5.75 -54.46
N GLU A 535 -67.82 -5.63 -54.08
CA GLU A 535 -68.23 -5.16 -52.74
C GLU A 535 -67.88 -6.17 -51.65
N GLU A 536 -68.20 -7.45 -51.84
CA GLU A 536 -67.94 -8.49 -50.83
C GLU A 536 -66.45 -8.78 -50.65
N LYS A 537 -65.66 -8.65 -51.71
CA LYS A 537 -64.20 -8.75 -51.64
C LYS A 537 -63.62 -7.58 -50.83
N SER A 538 -64.12 -6.36 -51.08
CA SER A 538 -63.71 -5.17 -50.34
C SER A 538 -64.12 -5.24 -48.86
N ALA A 539 -65.32 -5.74 -48.56
CA ALA A 539 -65.79 -5.96 -47.21
C ALA A 539 -64.94 -7.00 -46.45
N ARG A 540 -64.55 -8.11 -47.09
CA ARG A 540 -63.63 -9.09 -46.49
C ARG A 540 -62.24 -8.51 -46.23
N ASP A 541 -61.69 -7.75 -47.18
CA ASP A 541 -60.37 -7.12 -47.02
C ASP A 541 -60.40 -6.10 -45.85
N LEU A 542 -61.45 -5.29 -45.77
CA LEU A 542 -61.66 -4.38 -44.65
C LEU A 542 -61.75 -5.14 -43.31
N MET A 543 -62.52 -6.23 -43.27
CA MET A 543 -62.67 -7.03 -42.05
C MET A 543 -61.35 -7.69 -41.65
N GLN A 544 -60.55 -8.17 -42.61
CA GLN A 544 -59.22 -8.73 -42.36
C GLN A 544 -58.25 -7.67 -41.80
N LYS A 545 -58.23 -6.46 -42.36
CA LYS A 545 -57.46 -5.32 -41.83
C LYS A 545 -57.89 -4.95 -40.41
N LEU A 546 -59.20 -4.90 -40.15
CA LEU A 546 -59.71 -4.57 -38.82
C LEU A 546 -59.34 -5.64 -37.78
N MET A 547 -59.47 -6.92 -38.14
CA MET A 547 -59.10 -8.02 -37.25
C MET A 547 -57.59 -8.08 -36.97
N THR A 548 -56.74 -7.86 -37.98
CA THR A 548 -55.28 -7.81 -37.81
C THR A 548 -54.85 -6.65 -36.92
N LEU A 549 -55.40 -5.45 -37.13
CA LEU A 549 -55.15 -4.29 -36.25
C LEU A 549 -55.64 -4.53 -34.82
N ARG A 550 -56.82 -5.15 -34.65
CA ARG A 550 -57.33 -5.51 -33.32
C ARG A 550 -56.40 -6.51 -32.62
N GLN A 551 -55.92 -7.53 -33.33
CA GLN A 551 -55.01 -8.53 -32.76
C GLN A 551 -53.65 -7.93 -32.40
N GLU A 552 -53.11 -7.06 -33.25
CA GLU A 552 -51.86 -6.34 -32.97
C GLU A 552 -52.03 -5.41 -31.76
N LYS A 553 -53.12 -4.64 -31.70
CA LYS A 553 -53.43 -3.77 -30.54
C LYS A 553 -53.57 -4.59 -29.26
N ASN A 554 -54.26 -5.73 -29.31
CA ASN A 554 -54.43 -6.61 -28.16
C ASN A 554 -53.10 -7.22 -27.71
N SER A 555 -52.28 -7.72 -28.63
CA SER A 555 -50.95 -8.27 -28.31
C SER A 555 -50.01 -7.22 -27.71
N LYS A 556 -49.98 -6.00 -28.26
CA LYS A 556 -49.24 -4.87 -27.68
C LYS A 556 -49.72 -4.54 -26.27
N ARG A 557 -51.04 -4.50 -26.06
CA ARG A 557 -51.64 -4.25 -24.73
C ARG A 557 -51.32 -5.37 -23.74
N GLN A 558 -51.37 -6.63 -24.16
CA GLN A 558 -51.03 -7.78 -23.32
C GLN A 558 -49.55 -7.75 -22.94
N ALA A 559 -48.65 -7.51 -23.89
CA ALA A 559 -47.21 -7.36 -23.63
C ALA A 559 -46.92 -6.22 -22.66
N ALA A 560 -47.57 -5.06 -22.82
CA ALA A 560 -47.44 -3.94 -21.89
C ALA A 560 -47.94 -4.30 -20.47
N LYS A 561 -49.10 -4.97 -20.36
CA LYS A 561 -49.62 -5.46 -19.07
C LYS A 561 -48.70 -6.50 -18.43
N GLU A 562 -48.08 -7.38 -19.22
CA GLU A 562 -47.13 -8.37 -18.72
C GLU A 562 -45.83 -7.73 -18.25
N ALA A 563 -45.30 -6.76 -18.99
CA ALA A 563 -44.15 -5.97 -18.56
C ALA A 563 -44.44 -5.26 -17.22
N HIS A 564 -45.61 -4.64 -17.08
CA HIS A 564 -46.04 -4.01 -15.83
C HIS A 564 -46.19 -5.03 -14.68
N ARG A 565 -46.81 -6.19 -14.95
CA ARG A 565 -46.93 -7.27 -13.97
C ARG A 565 -45.57 -7.83 -13.55
N ALA A 566 -44.59 -7.90 -14.45
CA ALA A 566 -43.25 -8.35 -14.11
C ALA A 566 -42.55 -7.40 -13.13
N VAL A 567 -42.64 -6.08 -13.35
CA VAL A 567 -42.13 -5.06 -12.41
C VAL A 567 -42.83 -5.18 -11.06
N TYR A 568 -44.16 -5.34 -11.08
CA TYR A 568 -44.94 -5.50 -9.85
C TYR A 568 -44.56 -6.78 -9.07
N ARG A 569 -44.39 -7.91 -9.76
CA ARG A 569 -43.92 -9.16 -9.14
C ARG A 569 -42.54 -9.00 -8.50
N LYS A 570 -41.63 -8.26 -9.15
CA LYS A 570 -40.31 -7.96 -8.58
C LYS A 570 -40.43 -7.14 -7.29
N LYS A 571 -41.26 -6.10 -7.30
CA LYS A 571 -41.52 -5.27 -6.10
C LYS A 571 -42.17 -6.08 -4.96
N LEU A 572 -43.09 -6.99 -5.29
CA LEU A 572 -43.67 -7.89 -4.30
C LEU A 572 -42.63 -8.84 -3.69
N ALA A 573 -41.72 -9.39 -4.51
CA ALA A 573 -40.63 -10.24 -4.03
C ALA A 573 -39.68 -9.46 -3.10
N GLU A 574 -39.28 -8.25 -3.48
CA GLU A 574 -38.44 -7.37 -2.63
C GLU A 574 -39.14 -7.02 -1.30
N ASN A 575 -40.45 -6.81 -1.31
CA ASN A 575 -41.23 -6.54 -0.10
C ASN A 575 -41.38 -7.79 0.78
N ALA A 576 -41.55 -8.97 0.18
CA ALA A 576 -41.61 -10.24 0.90
C ALA A 576 -40.27 -10.53 1.59
N GLU A 577 -39.14 -10.31 0.90
CA GLU A 577 -37.79 -10.47 1.47
C GLU A 577 -37.58 -9.55 2.68
N LYS A 578 -37.93 -8.27 2.57
CA LYS A 578 -37.88 -7.32 3.71
C LYS A 578 -38.77 -7.74 4.87
N ARG A 579 -39.94 -8.33 4.57
CA ARG A 579 -40.86 -8.84 5.60
C ARG A 579 -40.25 -10.05 6.30
N GLU A 580 -39.67 -10.99 5.56
CA GLU A 580 -38.97 -12.14 6.13
C GLU A 580 -37.76 -11.73 6.98
N GLU A 581 -36.98 -10.74 6.56
CA GLU A 581 -35.88 -10.17 7.36
C GLU A 581 -36.40 -9.57 8.67
N ARG A 582 -37.51 -8.83 8.60
CA ARG A 582 -38.15 -8.26 9.79
C ARG A 582 -38.65 -9.35 10.73
N GLU A 583 -39.34 -10.36 10.22
CA GLU A 583 -39.84 -11.49 11.01
C GLU A 583 -38.68 -12.30 11.62
N LYS A 584 -37.56 -12.48 10.92
CA LYS A 584 -36.33 -13.09 11.47
C LYS A 584 -35.75 -12.26 12.63
N ARG A 585 -35.68 -10.93 12.48
CA ARG A 585 -35.19 -10.03 13.53
C ARG A 585 -36.10 -10.05 14.75
N GLU A 586 -37.41 -9.93 14.55
CA GLU A 586 -38.41 -9.97 15.62
C GLU A 586 -38.37 -11.32 16.35
N LYS A 587 -38.21 -12.43 15.62
CA LYS A 587 -38.02 -13.76 16.20
C LYS A 587 -36.73 -13.84 17.01
N GLN A 588 -35.59 -13.35 16.49
CA GLN A 588 -34.33 -13.33 17.24
C GLN A 588 -34.41 -12.47 18.51
N GLU A 589 -35.04 -11.29 18.43
CA GLU A 589 -35.25 -10.40 19.57
C GLU A 589 -36.15 -11.06 20.63
N TYR A 590 -37.23 -11.70 20.19
CA TYR A 590 -38.11 -12.47 21.06
C TYR A 590 -37.34 -13.59 21.78
N TRP A 591 -36.57 -14.41 21.06
CA TRP A 591 -35.78 -15.48 21.67
C TRP A 591 -34.60 -14.97 22.52
N SER A 592 -34.05 -13.79 22.23
CA SER A 592 -33.04 -13.15 23.08
C SER A 592 -33.63 -12.68 24.41
N LYS A 593 -34.78 -12.02 24.37
CA LYS A 593 -35.54 -11.61 25.56
C LYS A 593 -35.99 -12.81 26.37
N GLU A 594 -36.58 -13.81 25.72
CA GLU A 594 -37.03 -15.04 26.36
C GLU A 594 -35.85 -15.86 26.89
N GLY A 595 -34.70 -15.87 26.19
CA GLY A 595 -33.47 -16.50 26.65
C GLY A 595 -32.85 -15.81 27.86
N LYS A 596 -32.89 -14.47 27.94
CA LYS A 596 -32.52 -13.73 29.16
C LYS A 596 -33.49 -13.99 30.31
N LYS A 597 -34.80 -14.10 30.01
CA LYS A 597 -35.83 -14.44 31.00
C LYS A 597 -35.72 -15.89 31.51
N ARG A 598 -35.25 -16.80 30.67
CA ARG A 598 -35.03 -18.22 31.00
C ARG A 598 -33.63 -18.53 31.51
N LYS A 599 -32.67 -17.62 31.42
CA LYS A 599 -31.44 -17.71 32.21
C LYS A 599 -31.88 -17.55 33.67
N PRO A 600 -31.84 -18.61 34.50
CA PRO A 600 -31.96 -18.38 35.93
C PRO A 600 -30.83 -17.42 36.33
N GLU A 601 -31.11 -16.46 37.21
CA GLU A 601 -30.06 -15.87 38.03
C GLU A 601 -29.44 -17.02 38.81
N SER A 602 -28.36 -17.60 38.28
CA SER A 602 -27.50 -18.49 39.03
C SER A 602 -26.69 -17.62 39.99
N GLY A 603 -27.36 -17.14 41.05
CA GLY A 603 -26.76 -17.15 42.37
C GLY A 603 -26.51 -18.62 42.77
N PRO A 604 -25.43 -18.91 43.51
CA PRO A 604 -24.94 -20.26 43.68
C PRO A 604 -25.75 -20.95 44.78
N ASP A 605 -26.73 -21.78 44.45
CA ASP A 605 -27.02 -22.94 45.29
C ASP A 605 -28.00 -23.94 44.67
N GLY A 606 -27.93 -25.19 45.13
CA GLY A 606 -29.09 -26.08 45.14
C GLY A 606 -29.12 -27.12 44.03
N GLY A 607 -28.33 -28.17 44.19
CA GLY A 607 -28.29 -29.30 43.27
C GLY A 607 -29.59 -30.10 43.13
N ALA A 608 -29.63 -30.91 42.07
CA ALA A 608 -30.39 -32.16 42.05
C ALA A 608 -29.84 -33.07 40.95
N LYS A 609 -29.07 -34.07 41.40
CA LYS A 609 -28.81 -35.31 40.66
C LYS A 609 -30.11 -35.83 40.06
N ARG A 610 -30.11 -36.14 38.75
CA ARG A 610 -30.92 -37.26 38.23
C ARG A 610 -30.15 -38.01 37.15
N ARG A 611 -29.62 -39.15 37.57
CA ARG A 611 -29.26 -40.32 36.76
C ARG A 611 -30.50 -40.78 35.97
N ARG A 612 -30.38 -40.89 34.66
CA ARG A 612 -30.36 -42.19 33.97
C ARG A 612 -29.85 -42.02 32.55
#